data_AF-A0A9E1ILL3-F1
#
_entry.id   AF-A0A9E1ILL3-F1
#
_cell.length_a   1.000
_cell.length_b   1.000
_cell.length_c   1.000
_cell.angle_alpha   90.00
_cell.angle_beta   90.00
_cell.angle_gamma   90.00
#
_symmetry.space_group_name_H-M   'P 1'
#
loop_
_entity.id
_entity.type
_entity.pdbx_description
1 polymer ?
#
loop_
_entity_poly.entity_id
_entity_poly.type
_entity_poly.pdbx_seq_one_letter_code
_entity_poly.pdbx_strand_id
1 'polypeptide(L)'
;SIARKSYDYRTLGLGFANLGALLMQMGVPYDSHEGRAVCGCLSAILTGEAYAQSARMSKELGPFERYQANRDSMLRVIRNHRRAAYSATASEFEGLSIHPVAINSAIAKPEMLTAARQAWDDALTLGEKHGYRNAQVSVVAPTGTIGLVMDCDTTGVEPDFALVKFKKLAGGGYFKIINQSVPAALKNLRYTESQIKDIVQFATGSGTLVNAPGVNHDRLRAVGFDNDALSRIEKQLPSAFDIKFAFNSANLGPSFCRTVLGLDESKLASPTFNMLEHLGFTRREIDQANAFATGTMTVEGAPHLKMEHLPIFTCANRCGATGRRHISVSGHIRMMAACQPFISGAISKTINMPNEANVTEVKEAYLLSWRLGLKANALYRDSSKLSQPMSSSLAANIFAVVDDEELQPPPKAPVNDTPAEIAERVVVRYLAKRRRLPDRRRGYTQKAVVAGHKVFLRTGEYVDSALGEIFVDMHKEGAAFRSLMNSFAIAISIGLQHGVPLEKFVNQFVFSRFEPNGMVQGNDRIKMCTSVIDYIFRELAISYLGRDDLAHVSEDDLRHDALHNATAD
;
A
#
# COMPACT_ATOMS: atom_id res chain seq x y z
N SER A 1 -14.70 2.22 -28.58
CA SER A 1 -13.48 2.66 -27.86
C SER A 1 -13.83 3.34 -26.54
N ILE A 2 -12.86 3.50 -25.62
CA ILE A 2 -13.05 4.27 -24.37
C ILE A 2 -13.46 5.71 -24.70
N ALA A 3 -12.80 6.36 -25.66
CA ALA A 3 -13.12 7.72 -26.11
C ALA A 3 -14.61 7.86 -26.52
N ARG A 4 -15.14 6.89 -27.27
CA ARG A 4 -16.55 6.90 -27.65
C ARG A 4 -17.47 6.75 -26.44
N LYS A 5 -17.18 5.84 -25.51
CA LYS A 5 -17.98 5.69 -24.28
C LYS A 5 -17.92 6.93 -23.39
N SER A 6 -16.75 7.57 -23.28
CA SER A 6 -16.61 8.84 -22.54
C SER A 6 -17.41 9.96 -23.19
N TYR A 7 -17.47 10.03 -24.51
CA TYR A 7 -18.33 10.98 -25.21
C TYR A 7 -19.83 10.67 -25.00
N ASP A 8 -20.22 9.41 -25.21
CA ASP A 8 -21.62 8.97 -25.18
C ASP A 8 -22.27 9.11 -23.79
N TYR A 9 -21.49 8.89 -22.72
CA TYR A 9 -21.99 8.86 -21.33
C TYR A 9 -21.47 10.00 -20.44
N ARG A 10 -20.40 10.69 -20.85
CA ARG A 10 -19.81 11.84 -20.15
C ARG A 10 -19.54 11.58 -18.67
N THR A 11 -18.98 10.42 -18.35
CA THR A 11 -18.69 10.00 -16.98
C THR A 11 -17.65 10.90 -16.33
N LEU A 12 -17.90 11.33 -15.09
CA LEU A 12 -16.95 12.02 -14.21
C LEU A 12 -16.62 11.16 -12.98
N GLY A 13 -15.67 11.65 -12.19
CA GLY A 13 -15.20 10.99 -10.98
C GLY A 13 -14.82 11.98 -9.88
N LEU A 14 -15.82 12.67 -9.32
CA LEU A 14 -15.63 13.49 -8.13
C LEU A 14 -15.49 12.62 -6.88
N GLY A 15 -14.53 12.96 -6.04
CA GLY A 15 -14.29 12.31 -4.75
C GLY A 15 -13.75 13.32 -3.74
N PHE A 16 -13.44 12.84 -2.55
CA PHE A 16 -12.86 13.64 -1.48
C PHE A 16 -11.75 12.86 -0.79
N ALA A 17 -10.89 13.59 -0.08
CA ALA A 17 -9.82 13.05 0.76
C ALA A 17 -10.03 13.49 2.21
N ASN A 18 -9.15 13.03 3.11
CA ASN A 18 -9.00 13.56 4.46
C ASN A 18 -10.19 13.31 5.42
N LEU A 19 -11.07 12.34 5.13
CA LEU A 19 -12.21 12.04 6.00
C LEU A 19 -11.78 11.64 7.42
N GLY A 20 -10.76 10.76 7.54
CA GLY A 20 -10.27 10.31 8.83
C GLY A 20 -9.71 11.44 9.69
N ALA A 21 -8.97 12.37 9.08
CA ALA A 21 -8.47 13.57 9.74
C ALA A 21 -9.60 14.50 10.19
N LEU A 22 -10.59 14.73 9.32
CA LEU A 22 -11.77 15.54 9.63
C LEU A 22 -12.49 14.98 10.86
N LEU A 23 -12.79 13.67 10.87
CA LEU A 23 -13.45 13.01 12.00
C LEU A 23 -12.62 13.12 13.28
N MET A 24 -11.30 12.93 13.19
CA MET A 24 -10.38 13.08 14.31
C MET A 24 -10.46 14.50 14.90
N GLN A 25 -10.38 15.53 14.07
CA GLN A 25 -10.47 16.93 14.52
C GLN A 25 -11.84 17.29 15.08
N MET A 26 -12.92 16.67 14.58
CA MET A 26 -14.26 16.80 15.14
C MET A 26 -14.40 16.12 16.51
N GLY A 27 -13.41 15.34 16.96
CA GLY A 27 -13.50 14.53 18.17
C GLY A 27 -14.39 13.29 18.00
N VAL A 28 -14.64 12.88 16.75
CA VAL A 28 -15.55 11.76 16.42
C VAL A 28 -14.70 10.53 16.07
N PRO A 29 -14.86 9.40 16.78
CA PRO A 29 -14.15 8.17 16.42
C PRO A 29 -14.52 7.71 15.01
N TYR A 30 -13.51 7.33 14.21
CA TYR A 30 -13.74 6.86 12.84
C TYR A 30 -14.70 5.67 12.80
N ASP A 31 -14.48 4.67 13.64
CA ASP A 31 -15.34 3.48 13.75
C ASP A 31 -16.53 3.69 14.70
N SER A 32 -17.31 4.77 14.48
CA SER A 32 -18.51 5.07 15.25
C SER A 32 -19.74 5.28 14.36
N HIS A 33 -20.93 5.19 14.96
CA HIS A 33 -22.18 5.50 14.24
C HIS A 33 -22.23 6.97 13.80
N GLU A 34 -21.71 7.89 14.63
CA GLU A 34 -21.61 9.31 14.29
C GLU A 34 -20.66 9.55 13.12
N GLY A 35 -19.46 8.94 13.14
CA GLY A 35 -18.50 9.06 12.05
C GLY A 35 -19.04 8.56 10.71
N ARG A 36 -19.81 7.46 10.75
CA ARG A 36 -20.52 6.94 9.57
C ARG A 36 -21.65 7.87 9.11
N ALA A 37 -22.38 8.50 10.02
CA ALA A 37 -23.42 9.47 9.66
C ALA A 37 -22.82 10.72 8.98
N VAL A 38 -21.72 11.25 9.51
CA VAL A 38 -20.95 12.36 8.91
C VAL A 38 -20.48 11.97 7.50
N CYS A 39 -19.88 10.78 7.35
CA CYS A 39 -19.43 10.26 6.06
C CYS A 39 -20.57 10.15 5.04
N GLY A 40 -21.72 9.59 5.46
CA GLY A 40 -22.91 9.48 4.62
C GLY A 40 -23.43 10.84 4.17
N CYS A 41 -23.56 11.81 5.07
CA CYS A 41 -23.99 13.16 4.73
C CYS A 41 -23.04 13.86 3.75
N LEU A 42 -21.73 13.83 3.98
CA LEU A 42 -20.75 14.45 3.08
C LEU A 42 -20.77 13.81 1.68
N SER A 43 -20.86 12.49 1.63
CA SER A 43 -20.96 11.75 0.37
C SER A 43 -22.25 12.07 -0.38
N ALA A 44 -23.37 12.19 0.34
CA ALA A 44 -24.66 12.57 -0.19
C ALA A 44 -24.66 14.00 -0.75
N ILE A 45 -24.10 14.97 -0.02
CA ILE A 45 -23.99 16.36 -0.48
C ILE A 45 -23.14 16.44 -1.76
N LEU A 46 -21.96 15.84 -1.77
CA LEU A 46 -21.05 15.88 -2.92
C LEU A 46 -21.72 15.36 -4.19
N THR A 47 -22.30 14.16 -4.12
CA THR A 47 -22.86 13.51 -5.31
C THR A 47 -24.23 14.07 -5.70
N GLY A 48 -25.08 14.39 -4.71
CA GLY A 48 -26.37 15.02 -4.96
C GLY A 48 -26.19 16.36 -5.66
N GLU A 49 -25.30 17.22 -5.16
CA GLU A 49 -25.03 18.51 -5.78
C GLU A 49 -24.41 18.35 -7.18
N ALA A 50 -23.51 17.37 -7.37
CA ALA A 50 -22.95 17.08 -8.68
C ALA A 50 -24.02 16.66 -9.71
N TYR A 51 -25.00 15.85 -9.31
CA TYR A 51 -26.12 15.50 -10.18
C TYR A 51 -27.08 16.68 -10.41
N ALA A 52 -27.33 17.51 -9.39
CA ALA A 52 -28.11 18.74 -9.54
C ALA A 52 -27.44 19.68 -10.56
N GLN A 53 -26.13 19.90 -10.46
CA GLN A 53 -25.36 20.70 -11.42
C GLN A 53 -25.35 20.06 -12.82
N SER A 54 -25.20 18.74 -12.91
CA SER A 54 -25.31 17.99 -14.16
C SER A 54 -26.68 18.21 -14.84
N ALA A 55 -27.76 18.28 -14.06
CA ALA A 55 -29.10 18.59 -14.59
C ALA A 55 -29.25 20.07 -14.99
N ARG A 56 -28.69 21.01 -14.23
CA ARG A 56 -28.63 22.44 -14.61
C ARG A 56 -27.88 22.64 -15.94
N MET A 57 -26.76 21.95 -16.13
CA MET A 57 -26.04 21.96 -17.41
C MET A 57 -26.84 21.31 -18.54
N SER A 58 -27.59 20.25 -18.24
CA SER A 58 -28.44 19.55 -19.21
C SER A 58 -29.54 20.46 -19.77
N LYS A 59 -30.07 21.37 -18.96
CA LYS A 59 -31.05 22.36 -19.40
C LYS A 59 -30.54 23.23 -20.55
N GLU A 60 -29.27 23.67 -20.48
CA GLU A 60 -28.70 24.60 -21.45
C GLU A 60 -28.02 23.89 -22.63
N LEU A 61 -27.47 22.69 -22.40
CA LEU A 61 -26.62 21.98 -23.38
C LEU A 61 -27.20 20.64 -23.87
N GLY A 62 -28.37 20.26 -23.39
CA GLY A 62 -28.95 18.92 -23.54
C GLY A 62 -28.30 17.87 -22.63
N PRO A 63 -28.93 16.71 -22.42
CA PRO A 63 -28.35 15.62 -21.63
C PRO A 63 -27.16 14.95 -22.34
N PHE A 64 -26.52 13.96 -21.71
CA PHE A 64 -25.56 13.11 -22.43
C PHE A 64 -26.25 12.31 -23.56
N GLU A 65 -25.49 11.94 -24.58
CA GLU A 65 -26.00 11.36 -25.84
C GLU A 65 -26.92 10.15 -25.61
N ARG A 66 -26.52 9.23 -24.73
CA ARG A 66 -27.27 8.00 -24.43
C ARG A 66 -28.35 8.17 -23.35
N TYR A 67 -28.70 9.40 -22.96
CA TYR A 67 -29.62 9.62 -21.83
C TYR A 67 -31.01 9.02 -22.05
N GLN A 68 -31.59 9.15 -23.25
CA GLN A 68 -32.94 8.62 -23.50
C GLN A 68 -33.02 7.11 -23.26
N ALA A 69 -32.01 6.36 -23.74
CA ALA A 69 -31.91 4.92 -23.49
C ALA A 69 -31.68 4.58 -22.01
N ASN A 70 -31.10 5.50 -21.22
CA ASN A 70 -30.76 5.29 -19.81
C ASN A 70 -31.74 5.97 -18.82
N ARG A 71 -32.74 6.70 -19.31
CA ARG A 71 -33.54 7.64 -18.52
C ARG A 71 -34.19 6.98 -17.32
N ASP A 72 -34.93 5.90 -17.53
CA ASP A 72 -35.71 5.25 -16.47
C ASP A 72 -34.80 4.58 -15.44
N SER A 73 -33.72 3.93 -15.89
CA SER A 73 -32.72 3.33 -15.01
C SER A 73 -32.01 4.40 -14.17
N MET A 74 -31.65 5.53 -14.78
CA MET A 74 -30.97 6.62 -14.11
C MET A 74 -31.88 7.28 -13.07
N LEU A 75 -33.12 7.61 -13.42
CA LEU A 75 -34.06 8.23 -12.48
C LEU A 75 -34.39 7.30 -11.30
N ARG A 76 -34.51 5.98 -11.54
CA ARG A 76 -34.64 4.99 -10.46
C ARG A 76 -33.46 5.04 -9.50
N VAL A 77 -32.23 5.09 -10.02
CA VAL A 77 -31.01 5.19 -9.21
C VAL A 77 -30.99 6.48 -8.38
N ILE A 78 -31.34 7.63 -8.99
CA ILE A 78 -31.41 8.92 -8.28
C ILE A 78 -32.47 8.90 -7.17
N ARG A 79 -33.67 8.33 -7.42
CA ARG A 79 -34.70 8.16 -6.38
C ARG A 79 -34.22 7.29 -5.23
N ASN A 80 -33.50 6.21 -5.51
CA ASN A 80 -32.94 5.34 -4.46
C ASN A 80 -31.83 6.02 -3.65
N HIS A 81 -30.98 6.84 -4.29
CA HIS A 81 -30.02 7.67 -3.56
C HIS A 81 -30.73 8.66 -2.63
N ARG A 82 -31.76 9.34 -3.13
CA ARG A 82 -32.61 10.23 -2.33
C ARG A 82 -33.22 9.49 -1.14
N ARG A 83 -33.82 8.32 -1.36
CA ARG A 83 -34.37 7.46 -0.29
C ARG A 83 -33.36 7.12 0.79
N ALA A 84 -32.12 6.81 0.41
CA ALA A 84 -31.05 6.56 1.37
C ALA A 84 -30.71 7.82 2.20
N ALA A 85 -30.82 9.03 1.65
CA ALA A 85 -30.65 10.28 2.40
C ALA A 85 -31.82 10.58 3.36
N TYR A 86 -33.01 10.04 3.07
CA TYR A 86 -34.22 10.19 3.89
C TYR A 86 -34.42 9.10 4.95
N SER A 87 -33.47 8.17 5.10
CA SER A 87 -33.62 7.01 6.00
C SER A 87 -34.80 6.11 5.61
N ALA A 88 -35.10 6.00 4.31
CA ALA A 88 -36.25 5.23 3.83
C ALA A 88 -36.16 3.75 4.24
N THR A 89 -37.33 3.15 4.42
CA THR A 89 -37.48 1.73 4.73
C THR A 89 -37.15 0.86 3.51
N ALA A 90 -36.85 -0.41 3.75
CA ALA A 90 -36.51 -1.37 2.69
C ALA A 90 -37.59 -1.42 1.58
N SER A 91 -38.87 -1.39 1.97
CA SER A 91 -40.02 -1.44 1.04
C SER A 91 -40.13 -0.23 0.11
N GLU A 92 -39.47 0.89 0.42
CA GLU A 92 -39.54 2.09 -0.41
C GLU A 92 -38.54 2.07 -1.57
N PHE A 93 -37.46 1.28 -1.48
CA PHE A 93 -36.45 1.22 -2.54
C PHE A 93 -37.00 0.55 -3.80
N GLU A 94 -36.70 1.13 -4.96
CA GLU A 94 -37.16 0.64 -6.26
C GLU A 94 -36.16 -0.35 -6.86
N GLY A 95 -36.59 -1.60 -7.06
CA GLY A 95 -35.88 -2.56 -7.91
C GLY A 95 -34.48 -2.94 -7.41
N LEU A 96 -34.30 -3.06 -6.10
CA LEU A 96 -33.05 -3.51 -5.46
C LEU A 96 -33.25 -4.87 -4.80
N SER A 97 -32.28 -5.76 -4.98
CA SER A 97 -32.18 -7.03 -4.24
C SER A 97 -31.37 -6.89 -2.93
N ILE A 98 -30.49 -5.89 -2.86
CA ILE A 98 -29.70 -5.55 -1.70
C ILE A 98 -29.93 -4.08 -1.39
N HIS A 99 -30.39 -3.79 -0.17
CA HIS A 99 -30.72 -2.43 0.25
C HIS A 99 -29.46 -1.68 0.71
N PRO A 100 -29.26 -0.42 0.29
CA PRO A 100 -28.12 0.38 0.71
C PRO A 100 -28.23 0.80 2.19
N VAL A 101 -27.09 1.12 2.81
CA VAL A 101 -27.06 1.66 4.17
C VAL A 101 -27.48 3.13 4.17
N ALA A 102 -28.71 3.41 4.56
CA ALA A 102 -29.21 4.78 4.66
C ALA A 102 -28.51 5.62 5.74
N ILE A 103 -28.53 6.95 5.61
CA ILE A 103 -28.05 7.85 6.66
C ILE A 103 -28.94 7.65 7.89
N ASN A 104 -28.35 7.48 9.07
CA ASN A 104 -29.13 7.42 10.29
C ASN A 104 -29.53 8.85 10.73
N SER A 105 -30.78 9.23 10.45
CA SER A 105 -31.30 10.56 10.79
C SER A 105 -31.38 10.88 12.28
N ALA A 106 -31.37 9.87 13.16
CA ALA A 106 -31.36 10.09 14.62
C ALA A 106 -29.97 10.47 15.15
N ILE A 107 -28.91 10.20 14.37
CA ILE A 107 -27.51 10.42 14.77
C ILE A 107 -26.87 11.55 13.94
N ALA A 108 -27.27 11.70 12.68
CA ALA A 108 -26.73 12.71 11.80
C ALA A 108 -26.98 14.13 12.32
N LYS A 109 -25.97 15.00 12.20
CA LYS A 109 -26.11 16.42 12.55
C LYS A 109 -27.20 17.08 11.70
N PRO A 110 -28.17 17.80 12.29
CA PRO A 110 -29.34 18.32 11.58
C PRO A 110 -29.00 19.14 10.33
N GLU A 111 -27.99 20.00 10.42
CA GLU A 111 -27.54 20.86 9.33
C GLU A 111 -26.96 20.05 8.16
N MET A 112 -26.18 19.01 8.45
CA MET A 112 -25.60 18.14 7.43
C MET A 112 -26.67 17.27 6.76
N LEU A 113 -27.61 16.76 7.56
CA LEU A 113 -28.71 15.94 7.07
C LEU A 113 -29.66 16.74 6.16
N THR A 114 -29.95 17.98 6.55
CA THR A 114 -30.79 18.89 5.75
C THR A 114 -30.13 19.19 4.40
N ALA A 115 -28.84 19.53 4.41
CA ALA A 115 -28.09 19.77 3.17
C ALA A 115 -28.03 18.51 2.28
N ALA A 116 -27.79 17.32 2.87
CA ALA A 116 -27.78 16.06 2.13
C ALA A 116 -29.12 15.77 1.45
N ARG A 117 -30.24 15.99 2.16
CA ARG A 117 -31.59 15.81 1.62
C ARG A 117 -31.90 16.80 0.49
N GLN A 118 -31.60 18.07 0.70
CA GLN A 118 -31.81 19.11 -0.31
C GLN A 118 -31.03 18.83 -1.59
N ALA A 119 -29.77 18.39 -1.48
CA ALA A 119 -28.94 18.05 -2.64
C ALA A 119 -29.60 16.95 -3.52
N TRP A 120 -30.25 15.96 -2.90
CA TRP A 120 -30.93 14.89 -3.64
C TRP A 120 -32.34 15.26 -4.11
N ASP A 121 -33.05 16.14 -3.39
CA ASP A 121 -34.31 16.74 -3.85
C ASP A 121 -34.07 17.54 -5.15
N ASP A 122 -33.04 18.37 -5.15
CA ASP A 122 -32.62 19.15 -6.31
C ASP A 122 -32.19 18.24 -7.46
N ALA A 123 -31.35 17.24 -7.18
CA ALA A 123 -30.86 16.29 -8.18
C ALA A 123 -32.00 15.55 -8.89
N LEU A 124 -33.04 15.15 -8.14
CA LEU A 124 -34.20 14.47 -8.70
C LEU A 124 -35.08 15.45 -9.48
N THR A 125 -35.50 16.56 -8.85
CA THR A 125 -36.45 17.52 -9.43
C THR A 125 -35.92 18.13 -10.73
N LEU A 126 -34.64 18.53 -10.75
CA LEU A 126 -34.02 19.10 -11.95
C LEU A 126 -33.78 18.04 -13.01
N GLY A 127 -33.38 16.83 -12.60
CA GLY A 127 -33.09 15.73 -13.51
C GLY A 127 -34.32 15.15 -14.21
N GLU A 128 -35.47 15.12 -13.54
CA GLU A 128 -36.75 14.74 -14.15
C GLU A 128 -37.17 15.73 -15.24
N LYS A 129 -36.90 17.02 -15.03
CA LYS A 129 -37.26 18.10 -15.95
C LYS A 129 -36.30 18.24 -17.14
N HIS A 130 -35.01 18.07 -16.90
CA HIS A 130 -33.96 18.45 -17.87
C HIS A 130 -33.07 17.30 -18.32
N GLY A 131 -33.17 16.13 -17.69
CA GLY A 131 -32.17 15.08 -17.81
C GLY A 131 -30.85 15.44 -17.14
N TYR A 132 -29.80 14.66 -17.43
CA TYR A 132 -28.47 14.86 -16.84
C TYR A 132 -27.42 14.97 -17.93
N ARG A 133 -26.43 15.83 -17.73
CA ARG A 133 -25.28 15.98 -18.64
C ARG A 133 -24.24 14.88 -18.48
N ASN A 134 -24.24 14.16 -17.35
CA ASN A 134 -23.26 13.15 -16.99
C ASN A 134 -23.94 11.91 -16.43
N ALA A 135 -23.64 10.72 -16.98
CA ALA A 135 -24.22 9.45 -16.49
C ALA A 135 -23.67 9.05 -15.11
N GLN A 136 -22.39 9.36 -14.84
CA GLN A 136 -21.72 9.15 -13.56
C GLN A 136 -21.05 10.46 -13.15
N VAL A 137 -21.11 10.81 -11.86
CA VAL A 137 -20.51 12.06 -11.37
C VAL A 137 -19.44 11.87 -10.30
N SER A 138 -19.41 10.73 -9.61
CA SER A 138 -18.60 10.53 -8.42
C SER A 138 -17.91 9.16 -8.35
N VAL A 139 -16.68 9.15 -7.83
CA VAL A 139 -15.89 7.96 -7.51
C VAL A 139 -14.89 8.36 -6.41
N VAL A 140 -14.74 7.53 -5.37
CA VAL A 140 -13.69 7.78 -4.37
C VAL A 140 -12.43 7.07 -4.86
N ALA A 141 -11.56 7.83 -5.54
CA ALA A 141 -10.29 7.34 -6.07
C ALA A 141 -9.19 7.29 -4.99
N PRO A 142 -8.10 6.53 -5.20
CA PRO A 142 -6.92 6.64 -4.36
C PRO A 142 -6.34 8.05 -4.45
N THR A 143 -6.15 8.71 -3.31
CA THR A 143 -5.58 10.06 -3.26
C THR A 143 -4.13 10.06 -2.77
N GLY A 144 -3.36 9.01 -3.05
CA GLY A 144 -1.99 8.85 -2.52
C GLY A 144 -1.08 10.04 -2.83
N THR A 145 -0.72 10.23 -4.10
CA THR A 145 0.19 11.32 -4.50
C THR A 145 -0.44 12.71 -4.35
N ILE A 146 -1.71 12.87 -4.75
CA ILE A 146 -2.39 14.18 -4.68
C ILE A 146 -2.70 14.61 -3.25
N GLY A 147 -3.01 13.66 -2.36
CA GLY A 147 -3.26 13.94 -0.94
C GLY A 147 -2.01 14.48 -0.25
N LEU A 148 -0.82 14.01 -0.62
CA LEU A 148 0.44 14.58 -0.13
C LEU A 148 0.63 16.04 -0.61
N VAL A 149 0.22 16.37 -1.83
CA VAL A 149 0.29 17.75 -2.36
C VAL A 149 -0.74 18.66 -1.69
N MET A 150 -1.90 18.10 -1.31
CA MET A 150 -2.96 18.81 -0.59
C MET A 150 -2.75 18.85 0.94
N ASP A 151 -1.62 18.35 1.44
CA ASP A 151 -1.31 18.22 2.86
C ASP A 151 -2.40 17.47 3.67
N CYS A 152 -2.97 16.43 3.05
CA CYS A 152 -3.94 15.57 3.71
C CYS A 152 -3.24 14.60 4.67
N ASP A 153 -3.69 14.58 5.92
CA ASP A 153 -3.28 13.59 6.92
C ASP A 153 -3.80 12.19 6.58
N THR A 154 -5.01 12.08 6.01
CA THR A 154 -5.59 10.81 5.56
C THR A 154 -5.95 10.83 4.08
N THR A 155 -5.83 9.67 3.43
CA THR A 155 -6.24 9.51 2.03
C THR A 155 -7.75 9.28 1.96
N GLY A 156 -8.36 9.64 0.82
CA GLY A 156 -9.73 9.29 0.47
C GLY A 156 -10.74 9.33 1.63
N VAL A 157 -11.36 8.17 1.85
CA VAL A 157 -12.23 7.88 3.00
C VAL A 157 -11.50 7.08 4.08
N GLU A 158 -10.19 6.86 3.95
CA GLU A 158 -9.38 6.10 4.89
C GLU A 158 -9.30 6.75 6.30
N PRO A 159 -9.21 5.94 7.37
CA PRO A 159 -8.69 6.45 8.63
C PRO A 159 -7.18 6.70 8.47
N ASP A 160 -6.58 7.35 9.45
CA ASP A 160 -5.13 7.51 9.43
C ASP A 160 -4.43 6.16 9.49
N PHE A 161 -3.30 6.01 8.78
CA PHE A 161 -2.55 4.77 8.75
C PHE A 161 -1.77 4.54 10.05
N ALA A 162 -1.12 5.59 10.55
CA ALA A 162 -0.38 5.62 11.81
C ALA A 162 -0.20 7.07 12.27
N LEU A 163 -0.25 7.32 13.59
CA LEU A 163 -0.17 8.67 14.17
C LEU A 163 1.18 9.35 13.94
N VAL A 164 2.26 8.57 13.87
CA VAL A 164 3.61 9.04 13.58
C VAL A 164 4.08 8.37 12.30
N LYS A 165 4.50 9.18 11.33
CA LYS A 165 4.94 8.76 10.00
C LYS A 165 6.39 9.18 9.79
N PHE A 166 7.08 8.46 8.92
CA PHE A 166 8.47 8.73 8.59
C PHE A 166 8.64 8.95 7.10
N LYS A 167 9.17 10.11 6.74
CA LYS A 167 9.45 10.47 5.35
C LYS A 167 10.93 10.28 5.05
N LYS A 168 11.26 9.43 4.08
CA LYS A 168 12.64 9.28 3.60
C LYS A 168 13.05 10.54 2.83
N LEU A 169 14.21 11.09 3.16
CA LEU A 169 14.76 12.27 2.47
C LEU A 169 15.58 11.83 1.24
N ALA A 170 15.63 12.68 0.21
CA ALA A 170 16.37 12.39 -1.03
C ALA A 170 17.88 12.18 -0.79
N GLY A 171 18.46 12.83 0.23
CA GLY A 171 19.85 12.67 0.64
C GLY A 171 20.13 11.51 1.61
N GLY A 172 19.14 10.64 1.87
CA GLY A 172 19.20 9.64 2.93
C GLY A 172 18.71 10.17 4.28
N GLY A 173 18.42 9.26 5.21
CA GLY A 173 17.80 9.58 6.49
C GLY A 173 16.28 9.75 6.41
N TYR A 174 15.67 10.01 7.58
CA TYR A 174 14.22 10.07 7.74
C TYR A 174 13.80 11.30 8.54
N PHE A 175 12.64 11.85 8.19
CA PHE A 175 11.99 12.92 8.93
C PHE A 175 10.73 12.38 9.60
N LYS A 176 10.65 12.52 10.93
CA LYS A 176 9.51 12.08 11.74
C LYS A 176 8.43 13.14 11.74
N ILE A 177 7.23 12.77 11.34
CA ILE A 177 6.06 13.65 11.23
C ILE A 177 4.95 13.07 12.10
N ILE A 178 4.50 13.83 13.10
CA ILE A 178 3.21 13.53 13.73
C ILE A 178 2.08 14.02 12.84
N ASN A 179 1.00 13.25 12.78
CA ASN A 179 -0.26 13.68 12.21
C ASN A 179 -0.68 15.02 12.84
N GLN A 180 -0.81 16.07 12.02
CA GLN A 180 -1.07 17.43 12.49
C GLN A 180 -2.49 17.61 13.02
N SER A 181 -3.39 16.68 12.68
CA SER A 181 -4.72 16.61 13.26
C SER A 181 -4.73 16.15 14.72
N VAL A 182 -3.67 15.51 15.24
CA VAL A 182 -3.63 15.09 16.65
C VAL A 182 -3.62 16.29 17.61
N PRO A 183 -2.70 17.27 17.50
CA PRO A 183 -2.77 18.49 18.33
C PRO A 183 -4.08 19.26 18.18
N ALA A 184 -4.59 19.40 16.95
CA ALA A 184 -5.83 20.11 16.68
C ALA A 184 -7.05 19.43 17.32
N ALA A 185 -7.14 18.10 17.22
CA ALA A 185 -8.18 17.31 17.87
C ALA A 185 -8.12 17.44 19.40
N LEU A 186 -6.94 17.34 20.00
CA LEU A 186 -6.78 17.52 21.45
C LEU A 186 -7.20 18.92 21.90
N LYS A 187 -6.89 19.96 21.13
CA LYS A 187 -7.37 21.32 21.40
C LYS A 187 -8.91 21.42 21.36
N ASN A 188 -9.54 20.81 20.36
CA ASN A 188 -11.00 20.77 20.23
C ASN A 188 -11.66 19.98 21.37
N LEU A 189 -10.97 18.96 21.87
CA LEU A 189 -11.34 18.17 23.06
C LEU A 189 -11.00 18.87 24.40
N ARG A 190 -10.55 20.13 24.36
CA ARG A 190 -10.30 21.02 25.52
C ARG A 190 -9.12 20.62 26.41
N TYR A 191 -8.11 19.94 25.87
CA TYR A 191 -6.84 19.77 26.58
C TYR A 191 -6.05 21.09 26.62
N THR A 192 -5.28 21.31 27.69
CA THR A 192 -4.41 22.48 27.80
C THR A 192 -3.17 22.33 26.92
N GLU A 193 -2.50 23.44 26.58
CA GLU A 193 -1.29 23.40 25.74
C GLU A 193 -0.18 22.51 26.33
N SER A 194 -0.03 22.50 27.66
CA SER A 194 0.91 21.62 28.35
C SER A 194 0.54 20.15 28.20
N GLN A 195 -0.74 19.81 28.37
CA GLN A 195 -1.21 18.43 28.20
C GLN A 195 -1.03 17.95 26.75
N ILE A 196 -1.33 18.81 25.78
CA ILE A 196 -1.14 18.53 24.36
C ILE A 196 0.34 18.25 24.08
N LYS A 197 1.24 19.11 24.59
CA LYS A 197 2.69 18.93 24.43
C LYS A 197 3.14 17.58 25.01
N ASP A 198 2.70 17.23 26.21
CA ASP A 198 3.07 15.97 26.86
C ASP A 198 2.56 14.74 26.07
N ILE A 199 1.32 14.78 25.56
CA ILE A 199 0.74 13.69 24.74
C ILE A 199 1.47 13.55 23.40
N VAL A 200 1.74 14.67 22.74
CA VAL A 200 2.47 14.68 21.46
C VAL A 200 3.88 14.17 21.65
N GLN A 201 4.60 14.67 22.67
CA GLN A 201 5.95 14.24 23.00
C GLN A 201 6.00 12.76 23.39
N PHE A 202 4.99 12.24 24.08
CA PHE A 202 4.90 10.80 24.36
C PHE A 202 4.87 9.96 23.08
N ALA A 203 4.14 10.41 22.05
CA ALA A 203 4.08 9.72 20.76
C ALA A 203 5.34 9.92 19.91
N THR A 204 5.91 11.13 19.85
CA THR A 204 7.03 11.47 18.95
C THR A 204 8.42 11.30 19.54
N GLY A 205 8.51 11.24 20.88
CA GLY A 205 9.75 11.26 21.64
C GLY A 205 10.27 12.67 21.88
N SER A 206 11.19 12.78 22.85
CA SER A 206 11.92 14.01 23.18
C SER A 206 13.02 14.34 22.16
N GLY A 207 13.44 13.37 21.35
CA GLY A 207 14.57 13.50 20.43
C GLY A 207 15.93 13.53 21.11
N THR A 208 16.02 13.17 22.41
CA THR A 208 17.26 13.24 23.19
C THR A 208 17.35 12.11 24.23
N LEU A 209 18.57 11.74 24.62
CA LEU A 209 18.82 10.84 25.76
C LEU A 209 19.19 11.60 27.04
N VAL A 210 19.18 12.93 27.02
CA VAL A 210 19.36 13.74 28.23
C VAL A 210 18.21 13.45 29.19
N ASN A 211 18.55 13.02 30.41
CA ASN A 211 17.60 12.62 31.46
C ASN A 211 16.67 11.45 31.10
N ALA A 212 17.00 10.67 30.05
CA ALA A 212 16.21 9.50 29.70
C ALA A 212 16.25 8.43 30.83
N PRO A 213 15.17 7.67 31.03
CA PRO A 213 15.19 6.50 31.90
C PRO A 213 16.01 5.39 31.25
N GLY A 214 16.76 4.61 32.05
CA GLY A 214 17.56 3.52 31.53
C GLY A 214 18.86 4.01 30.89
N VAL A 215 18.91 4.10 29.56
CA VAL A 215 20.08 4.61 28.82
C VAL A 215 20.02 6.14 28.79
N ASN A 216 21.01 6.83 29.39
CA ASN A 216 21.13 8.29 29.38
C ASN A 216 22.59 8.74 29.38
N HIS A 217 22.82 10.06 29.30
CA HIS A 217 24.17 10.63 29.22
C HIS A 217 25.05 10.21 30.39
N ASP A 218 24.55 10.24 31.62
CA ASP A 218 25.35 9.91 32.80
C ASP A 218 25.81 8.44 32.77
N ARG A 219 24.92 7.54 32.38
CA ARG A 219 25.25 6.11 32.27
C ARG A 219 26.11 5.79 31.05
N LEU A 220 25.92 6.50 29.94
CA LEU A 220 26.78 6.37 28.76
C LEU A 220 28.20 6.86 29.08
N ARG A 221 28.36 7.96 29.83
CA ARG A 221 29.67 8.41 30.32
C ARG A 221 30.35 7.38 31.22
N ALA A 222 29.58 6.73 32.09
CA ALA A 222 30.10 5.68 32.97
C ALA A 222 30.66 4.46 32.20
N VAL A 223 30.22 4.24 30.96
CA VAL A 223 30.74 3.18 30.06
C VAL A 223 31.66 3.72 28.97
N GLY A 224 32.16 4.96 29.11
CA GLY A 224 33.25 5.51 28.29
C GLY A 224 32.84 6.50 27.19
N PHE A 225 31.57 6.90 27.08
CA PHE A 225 31.16 7.90 26.08
C PHE A 225 31.61 9.31 26.46
N ASP A 226 32.41 9.93 25.58
CA ASP A 226 32.83 11.32 25.70
C ASP A 226 31.78 12.29 25.12
N ASN A 227 32.03 13.60 25.25
CA ASN A 227 31.12 14.64 24.75
C ASN A 227 30.92 14.58 23.23
N ASP A 228 31.95 14.16 22.49
CA ASP A 228 31.90 14.11 21.03
C ASP A 228 31.04 12.93 20.55
N ALA A 229 31.18 11.76 21.18
CA ALA A 229 30.34 10.60 20.92
C ALA A 229 28.87 10.88 21.27
N LEU A 230 28.61 11.49 22.43
CA LEU A 230 27.26 11.89 22.83
C LEU A 230 26.66 12.90 21.85
N SER A 231 27.43 13.90 21.39
CA SER A 231 26.97 14.86 20.39
C SER A 231 26.56 14.19 19.07
N ARG A 232 27.29 13.16 18.63
CA ARG A 232 26.94 12.39 17.43
C ARG A 232 25.66 11.58 17.61
N ILE A 233 25.44 11.00 18.79
CA ILE A 233 24.19 10.31 19.12
C ILE A 233 23.02 11.29 19.08
N GLU A 234 23.14 12.42 19.79
CA GLU A 234 22.10 13.45 19.88
C GLU A 234 21.69 14.01 18.51
N LYS A 235 22.63 14.12 17.56
CA LYS A 235 22.33 14.53 16.18
C LYS A 235 21.46 13.54 15.40
N GLN A 236 21.48 12.24 15.74
CA GLN A 236 20.73 11.19 15.05
C GLN A 236 19.33 10.97 15.65
N LEU A 237 19.18 11.13 16.96
CA LEU A 237 17.98 10.76 17.71
C LEU A 237 16.67 11.40 17.20
N PRO A 238 16.61 12.69 16.80
CA PRO A 238 15.37 13.29 16.31
C PRO A 238 14.79 12.57 15.09
N SER A 239 15.66 12.01 14.25
CA SER A 239 15.31 11.25 13.04
C SER A 239 15.23 9.74 13.25
N ALA A 240 15.63 9.24 14.42
CA ALA A 240 15.71 7.81 14.68
C ALA A 240 14.33 7.19 14.96
N PHE A 241 14.15 5.97 14.45
CA PHE A 241 12.99 5.10 14.74
C PHE A 241 13.20 4.29 16.03
N ASP A 242 14.45 3.91 16.26
CA ASP A 242 14.91 3.16 17.42
C ASP A 242 16.26 3.75 17.81
N ILE A 243 16.49 3.95 19.11
CA ILE A 243 17.74 4.51 19.62
C ILE A 243 18.95 3.69 19.17
N LYS A 244 18.82 2.37 18.96
CA LYS A 244 19.89 1.50 18.47
C LYS A 244 20.49 1.98 17.16
N PHE A 245 19.71 2.62 16.29
CA PHE A 245 20.23 3.15 15.03
C PHE A 245 21.22 4.31 15.23
N ALA A 246 21.21 4.98 16.39
CA ALA A 246 22.23 5.97 16.73
C ALA A 246 23.54 5.33 17.25
N PHE A 247 23.49 4.07 17.71
CA PHE A 247 24.62 3.32 18.27
C PHE A 247 25.21 2.34 17.24
N ASN A 248 25.89 2.89 16.23
CA ASN A 248 26.55 2.10 15.19
C ASN A 248 27.96 2.64 14.87
N SER A 249 28.79 1.79 14.24
CA SER A 249 30.18 2.13 13.93
C SER A 249 30.32 3.31 12.97
N ALA A 250 29.39 3.51 12.05
CA ALA A 250 29.44 4.61 11.09
C ALA A 250 29.20 5.96 11.78
N ASN A 251 28.30 5.99 12.77
CA ASN A 251 27.99 7.20 13.54
C ASN A 251 29.05 7.53 14.61
N LEU A 252 29.46 6.53 15.39
CA LEU A 252 30.41 6.71 16.51
C LEU A 252 31.87 6.73 16.05
N GLY A 253 32.17 6.15 14.89
CA GLY A 253 33.51 6.04 14.33
C GLY A 253 34.20 4.73 14.74
N PRO A 254 34.87 4.02 13.80
CA PRO A 254 35.53 2.75 14.09
C PRO A 254 36.61 2.80 15.18
N SER A 255 37.29 3.96 15.33
CA SER A 255 38.31 4.13 16.39
C SER A 255 37.67 4.15 17.78
N PHE A 256 36.55 4.86 17.95
CA PHE A 256 35.86 4.92 19.24
C PHE A 256 35.31 3.53 19.61
N CYS A 257 34.68 2.85 18.66
CA CYS A 257 34.15 1.50 18.87
C CYS A 257 35.25 0.49 19.26
N ARG A 258 36.42 0.53 18.63
CA ARG A 258 37.52 -0.41 18.93
C ARG A 258 38.27 -0.06 20.21
N THR A 259 38.67 1.19 20.36
CA THR A 259 39.59 1.61 21.44
C THR A 259 38.88 1.88 22.75
N VAL A 260 37.65 2.42 22.71
CA VAL A 260 36.91 2.80 23.91
C VAL A 260 35.90 1.73 24.30
N LEU A 261 35.12 1.24 23.34
CA LEU A 261 34.08 0.24 23.61
C LEU A 261 34.57 -1.21 23.53
N GLY A 262 35.82 -1.45 23.11
CA GLY A 262 36.40 -2.79 23.03
C GLY A 262 35.73 -3.72 22.00
N LEU A 263 35.10 -3.15 20.96
CA LEU A 263 34.38 -3.91 19.94
C LEU A 263 35.32 -4.37 18.84
N ASP A 264 35.38 -5.68 18.60
CA ASP A 264 36.13 -6.27 17.48
C ASP A 264 35.41 -6.08 16.13
N GLU A 265 36.14 -6.23 15.02
CA GLU A 265 35.59 -6.04 13.67
C GLU A 265 34.47 -7.02 13.34
N SER A 266 34.48 -8.23 13.92
CA SER A 266 33.44 -9.23 13.68
C SER A 266 32.09 -8.81 14.27
N LYS A 267 32.09 -8.21 15.47
CA LYS A 267 30.88 -7.65 16.10
C LYS A 267 30.38 -6.40 15.38
N LEU A 268 31.29 -5.54 14.94
CA LEU A 268 30.91 -4.32 14.21
C LEU A 268 30.37 -4.60 12.80
N ALA A 269 30.77 -5.72 12.19
CA ALA A 269 30.25 -6.19 10.91
C ALA A 269 28.96 -7.00 11.03
N SER A 270 28.61 -7.47 12.23
CA SER A 270 27.43 -8.31 12.46
C SER A 270 26.13 -7.48 12.41
N PRO A 271 25.21 -7.77 11.47
CA PRO A 271 23.94 -7.04 11.35
C PRO A 271 23.03 -7.19 12.59
N THR A 272 23.19 -8.29 13.33
CA THR A 272 22.39 -8.62 14.52
C THR A 272 22.99 -8.09 15.83
N PHE A 273 24.15 -7.45 15.79
CA PHE A 273 24.84 -6.99 16.99
C PHE A 273 24.13 -5.80 17.65
N ASN A 274 23.80 -5.94 18.94
CA ASN A 274 23.21 -4.88 19.73
C ASN A 274 24.26 -4.26 20.67
N MET A 275 24.79 -3.09 20.27
CA MET A 275 25.82 -2.38 21.03
C MET A 275 25.38 -2.03 22.45
N LEU A 276 24.12 -1.64 22.65
CA LEU A 276 23.63 -1.25 23.98
C LEU A 276 23.57 -2.45 24.95
N GLU A 277 23.14 -3.62 24.47
CA GLU A 277 23.14 -4.84 25.28
C GLU A 277 24.56 -5.29 25.62
N HIS A 278 25.50 -5.15 24.68
CA HIS A 278 26.91 -5.44 24.93
C HIS A 278 27.53 -4.54 26.00
N LEU A 279 27.10 -3.27 26.07
CA LEU A 279 27.53 -2.32 27.10
C LEU A 279 26.88 -2.55 28.47
N GLY A 280 26.09 -3.62 28.62
CA GLY A 280 25.48 -4.01 29.88
C GLY A 280 24.12 -3.39 30.16
N PHE A 281 23.51 -2.70 29.19
CA PHE A 281 22.14 -2.22 29.33
C PHE A 281 21.15 -3.37 29.12
N THR A 282 20.21 -3.51 30.04
CA THR A 282 19.13 -4.49 29.92
C THR A 282 18.14 -4.07 28.83
N ARG A 283 17.43 -5.06 28.28
CA ARG A 283 16.36 -4.83 27.30
C ARG A 283 15.35 -3.78 27.77
N ARG A 284 14.97 -3.86 29.05
CA ARG A 284 14.01 -2.93 29.67
C ARG A 284 14.53 -1.48 29.70
N GLU A 285 15.81 -1.28 30.01
CA GLU A 285 16.41 0.06 30.04
C GLU A 285 16.50 0.66 28.64
N ILE A 286 16.81 -0.16 27.64
CA ILE A 286 16.83 0.23 26.23
C ILE A 286 15.41 0.62 25.78
N ASP A 287 14.41 -0.20 26.07
CA ASP A 287 13.02 0.07 25.67
C ASP A 287 12.47 1.35 26.35
N GLN A 288 12.83 1.61 27.62
CA GLN A 288 12.47 2.84 28.33
C GLN A 288 13.13 4.08 27.71
N ALA A 289 14.43 4.02 27.44
CA ALA A 289 15.15 5.10 26.77
C ALA A 289 14.61 5.33 25.35
N ASN A 290 14.25 4.25 24.65
CA ASN A 290 13.67 4.31 23.32
C ASN A 290 12.32 5.02 23.33
N ALA A 291 11.41 4.59 24.20
CA ALA A 291 10.12 5.24 24.36
C ALA A 291 10.25 6.74 24.69
N PHE A 292 11.26 7.12 25.49
CA PHE A 292 11.54 8.52 25.81
C PHE A 292 12.09 9.30 24.60
N ALA A 293 13.16 8.81 23.97
CA ALA A 293 13.88 9.56 22.95
C ALA A 293 13.19 9.51 21.58
N THR A 294 12.74 8.34 21.15
CA THR A 294 12.11 8.16 19.84
C THR A 294 10.59 8.20 19.90
N GLY A 295 9.98 8.07 21.08
CA GLY A 295 8.53 8.07 21.25
C GLY A 295 7.92 6.68 21.15
N THR A 296 6.71 6.54 21.65
CA THR A 296 5.96 5.26 21.62
C THR A 296 5.24 5.02 20.30
N MET A 297 5.20 6.02 19.40
CA MET A 297 4.42 6.07 18.15
C MET A 297 2.90 5.99 18.33
N THR A 298 2.41 5.86 19.56
CA THR A 298 1.00 5.79 19.92
C THR A 298 0.68 6.82 20.98
N VAL A 299 -0.61 7.11 21.17
CA VAL A 299 -1.10 7.90 22.31
C VAL A 299 -1.71 7.00 23.39
N GLU A 300 -1.74 5.67 23.18
CA GLU A 300 -2.18 4.72 24.20
C GLU A 300 -1.25 4.75 25.41
N GLY A 301 -1.79 5.10 26.58
CA GLY A 301 -1.01 5.27 27.80
C GLY A 301 -0.29 6.62 27.92
N ALA A 302 -0.54 7.56 27.01
CA ALA A 302 -0.01 8.92 27.11
C ALA A 302 -0.52 9.60 28.40
N PRO A 303 0.32 10.44 29.05
CA PRO A 303 -0.11 11.21 30.21
C PRO A 303 -1.29 12.12 29.85
N HIS A 304 -2.18 12.37 30.81
CA HIS A 304 -3.37 13.23 30.70
C HIS A 304 -4.48 12.72 29.76
N LEU A 305 -4.17 11.91 28.74
CA LEU A 305 -5.16 11.48 27.76
C LEU A 305 -6.24 10.61 28.41
N LYS A 306 -7.48 11.07 28.31
CA LYS A 306 -8.64 10.33 28.81
C LYS A 306 -8.89 9.09 27.95
N MET A 307 -9.17 7.97 28.62
CA MET A 307 -9.48 6.70 27.97
C MET A 307 -10.65 6.79 26.98
N GLU A 308 -11.65 7.62 27.27
CA GLU A 308 -12.83 7.85 26.42
C GLU A 308 -12.49 8.51 25.07
N HIS A 309 -11.35 9.20 24.97
CA HIS A 309 -10.91 9.84 23.74
C HIS A 309 -10.00 8.96 22.88
N LEU A 310 -9.46 7.86 23.41
CA LEU A 310 -8.61 6.93 22.63
C LEU A 310 -9.23 6.45 21.30
N PRO A 311 -10.54 6.15 21.22
CA PRO A 311 -11.16 5.75 19.95
C PRO A 311 -11.00 6.79 18.82
N ILE A 312 -10.84 8.08 19.15
CA ILE A 312 -10.67 9.19 18.18
C ILE A 312 -9.34 9.06 17.43
N PHE A 313 -8.30 8.58 18.11
CA PHE A 313 -6.94 8.44 17.57
C PHE A 313 -6.63 7.02 17.07
N THR A 314 -7.65 6.18 16.88
CA THR A 314 -7.45 4.81 16.40
C THR A 314 -7.14 4.81 14.90
N CYS A 315 -5.98 4.26 14.53
CA CYS A 315 -5.51 4.17 13.15
C CYS A 315 -5.90 2.84 12.47
N ALA A 316 -5.69 2.75 11.16
CA ALA A 316 -5.91 1.55 10.37
C ALA A 316 -5.14 0.33 10.90
N ASN A 317 -3.93 0.56 11.44
CA ASN A 317 -3.09 -0.47 12.02
C ASN A 317 -2.69 -0.08 13.46
N ARG A 318 -2.11 -1.05 14.18
CA ARG A 318 -1.52 -0.81 15.50
C ARG A 318 -0.34 0.14 15.38
N CYS A 319 -0.29 1.16 16.23
CA CYS A 319 0.77 2.16 16.21
C CYS A 319 1.88 1.80 17.21
N GLY A 320 3.11 1.66 16.72
CA GLY A 320 4.27 1.38 17.59
C GLY A 320 4.27 -0.01 18.21
N ALA A 321 5.22 -0.24 19.11
CA ALA A 321 5.39 -1.54 19.77
C ALA A 321 4.34 -1.81 20.87
N THR A 322 3.79 -0.76 21.48
CA THR A 322 2.87 -0.85 22.62
C THR A 322 1.40 -0.64 22.25
N GLY A 323 1.11 -0.11 21.06
CA GLY A 323 -0.25 0.15 20.59
C GLY A 323 -1.03 -1.15 20.36
N ARG A 324 -2.28 -1.17 20.81
CA ARG A 324 -3.17 -2.34 20.69
C ARG A 324 -4.37 -2.04 19.82
N ARG A 325 -4.84 -0.79 19.81
CA ARG A 325 -6.03 -0.37 19.07
C ARG A 325 -5.70 -0.29 17.58
N HIS A 326 -6.66 -0.71 16.77
CA HIS A 326 -6.69 -0.53 15.33
C HIS A 326 -8.15 -0.56 14.88
N ILE A 327 -8.45 0.04 13.74
CA ILE A 327 -9.78 -0.03 13.15
C ILE A 327 -10.05 -1.48 12.73
N SER A 328 -11.18 -2.02 13.18
CA SER A 328 -11.55 -3.39 12.83
C SER A 328 -11.82 -3.52 11.32
N VAL A 329 -11.65 -4.72 10.77
CA VAL A 329 -12.03 -5.03 9.38
C VAL A 329 -13.49 -4.64 9.12
N SER A 330 -14.38 -4.96 10.05
CA SER A 330 -15.79 -4.58 9.97
C SER A 330 -16.00 -3.06 10.02
N GLY A 331 -15.19 -2.33 10.77
CA GLY A 331 -15.23 -0.88 10.87
C GLY A 331 -14.89 -0.19 9.56
N HIS A 332 -13.84 -0.66 8.88
CA HIS A 332 -13.50 -0.22 7.53
C HIS A 332 -14.66 -0.45 6.55
N ILE A 333 -15.23 -1.66 6.54
CA ILE A 333 -16.33 -2.04 5.65
C ILE A 333 -17.59 -1.20 5.93
N ARG A 334 -17.93 -0.98 7.20
CA ARG A 334 -19.11 -0.20 7.59
C ARG A 334 -18.95 1.29 7.27
N MET A 335 -17.73 1.84 7.33
CA MET A 335 -17.48 3.20 6.85
C MET A 335 -17.67 3.28 5.33
N MET A 336 -17.10 2.33 4.58
CA MET A 336 -17.33 2.26 3.13
C MET A 336 -18.83 2.12 2.82
N ALA A 337 -19.57 1.34 3.61
CA ALA A 337 -21.00 1.12 3.42
C ALA A 337 -21.83 2.37 3.70
N ALA A 338 -21.38 3.27 4.58
CA ALA A 338 -22.03 4.56 4.79
C ALA A 338 -21.80 5.54 3.61
N CYS A 339 -20.66 5.41 2.93
CA CYS A 339 -20.30 6.23 1.77
C CYS A 339 -20.94 5.73 0.47
N GLN A 340 -20.89 4.41 0.22
CA GLN A 340 -21.20 3.77 -1.05
C GLN A 340 -22.59 4.10 -1.63
N PRO A 341 -23.66 4.22 -0.82
CA PRO A 341 -24.99 4.61 -1.29
C PRO A 341 -25.03 5.96 -1.95
N PHE A 342 -24.02 6.80 -1.79
CA PHE A 342 -23.96 8.13 -2.38
C PHE A 342 -22.78 8.29 -3.33
N ILE A 343 -22.15 7.21 -3.78
CA ILE A 343 -21.10 7.24 -4.80
C ILE A 343 -21.62 6.51 -6.03
N SER A 344 -21.66 7.20 -7.16
CA SER A 344 -22.17 6.65 -8.42
C SER A 344 -21.24 5.57 -9.00
N GLY A 345 -19.91 5.77 -8.92
CA GLY A 345 -18.88 4.76 -9.11
C GLY A 345 -18.62 3.89 -7.85
N ALA A 346 -17.39 3.39 -7.72
CA ALA A 346 -16.93 2.60 -6.57
C ALA A 346 -16.05 3.42 -5.59
N ILE A 347 -15.65 2.77 -4.49
CA ILE A 347 -14.72 3.32 -3.50
C ILE A 347 -13.43 2.51 -3.56
N SER A 348 -12.32 3.18 -3.84
CA SER A 348 -10.99 2.59 -3.85
C SER A 348 -10.28 2.79 -2.52
N LYS A 349 -10.88 2.23 -1.46
CA LYS A 349 -10.33 2.24 -0.09
C LYS A 349 -9.77 0.87 0.26
N THR A 350 -8.60 0.84 0.87
CA THR A 350 -8.02 -0.39 1.44
C THR A 350 -8.68 -0.74 2.77
N ILE A 351 -9.02 -2.02 2.95
CA ILE A 351 -9.42 -2.63 4.22
C ILE A 351 -8.20 -3.36 4.80
N ASN A 352 -7.63 -2.79 5.85
CA ASN A 352 -6.46 -3.34 6.53
C ASN A 352 -6.86 -4.52 7.42
N MET A 353 -6.11 -5.61 7.32
CA MET A 353 -6.22 -6.78 8.17
C MET A 353 -4.89 -7.03 8.89
N PRO A 354 -4.91 -7.47 10.16
CA PRO A 354 -3.69 -7.82 10.88
C PRO A 354 -2.97 -9.01 10.22
N ASN A 355 -1.68 -9.19 10.50
CA ASN A 355 -0.89 -10.26 9.92
C ASN A 355 -1.48 -11.65 10.21
N GLU A 356 -2.01 -11.83 11.42
CA GLU A 356 -2.58 -13.08 11.90
C GLU A 356 -3.97 -13.40 11.30
N ALA A 357 -4.52 -12.53 10.46
CA ALA A 357 -5.82 -12.74 9.86
C ALA A 357 -5.87 -14.00 8.98
N ASN A 358 -6.91 -14.80 9.15
CA ASN A 358 -7.08 -16.09 8.47
C ASN A 358 -8.09 -16.04 7.31
N VAL A 359 -8.21 -17.16 6.59
CA VAL A 359 -9.09 -17.30 5.40
C VAL A 359 -10.58 -17.10 5.76
N THR A 360 -11.01 -17.50 6.96
CA THR A 360 -12.39 -17.31 7.42
C THR A 360 -12.69 -15.82 7.59
N GLU A 361 -11.78 -15.05 8.21
CA GLU A 361 -11.95 -13.60 8.37
C GLU A 361 -11.97 -12.88 7.00
N VAL A 362 -11.16 -13.33 6.04
CA VAL A 362 -11.20 -12.82 4.65
C VAL A 362 -12.56 -13.10 4.02
N LYS A 363 -13.08 -14.33 4.14
CA LYS A 363 -14.41 -14.71 3.64
C LYS A 363 -15.51 -13.87 4.27
N GLU A 364 -15.46 -13.66 5.58
CA GLU A 364 -16.42 -12.84 6.31
C GLU A 364 -16.38 -11.37 5.88
N ALA A 365 -15.20 -10.82 5.60
CA ALA A 365 -15.04 -9.47 5.07
C ALA A 365 -15.73 -9.30 3.70
N TYR A 366 -15.55 -10.27 2.79
CA TYR A 366 -16.25 -10.26 1.49
C TYR A 366 -17.77 -10.41 1.66
N LEU A 367 -18.22 -11.34 2.50
CA LEU A 367 -19.66 -11.55 2.75
C LEU A 367 -20.32 -10.33 3.38
N LEU A 368 -19.66 -9.67 4.34
CA LEU A 368 -20.17 -8.44 4.95
C LEU A 368 -20.25 -7.31 3.92
N SER A 369 -19.23 -7.16 3.07
CA SER A 369 -19.19 -6.16 2.00
C SER A 369 -20.34 -6.36 1.01
N TRP A 370 -20.56 -7.61 0.58
CA TRP A 370 -21.67 -7.97 -0.29
C TRP A 370 -23.03 -7.67 0.34
N ARG A 371 -23.25 -8.09 1.60
CA ARG A 371 -24.50 -7.83 2.34
C ARG A 371 -24.81 -6.34 2.51
N LEU A 372 -23.77 -5.51 2.56
CA LEU A 372 -23.89 -4.05 2.69
C LEU A 372 -23.89 -3.30 1.36
N GLY A 373 -23.91 -4.01 0.22
CA GLY A 373 -24.02 -3.41 -1.11
C GLY A 373 -22.75 -2.68 -1.58
N LEU A 374 -21.57 -3.07 -1.08
CA LEU A 374 -20.31 -2.52 -1.57
C LEU A 374 -20.01 -2.97 -3.00
N LYS A 375 -19.64 -2.02 -3.86
CA LYS A 375 -19.33 -2.28 -5.27
C LYS A 375 -17.91 -2.80 -5.48
N ALA A 376 -16.99 -2.49 -4.56
CA ALA A 376 -15.61 -2.91 -4.59
C ALA A 376 -15.12 -3.24 -3.18
N ASN A 377 -14.22 -4.21 -3.09
CA ASN A 377 -13.56 -4.61 -1.85
C ASN A 377 -12.07 -4.87 -2.15
N ALA A 378 -11.19 -4.10 -1.50
CA ALA A 378 -9.74 -4.25 -1.59
C ALA A 378 -9.17 -4.55 -0.20
N LEU A 379 -8.86 -5.82 0.05
CA LEU A 379 -8.24 -6.27 1.29
C LEU A 379 -6.72 -6.18 1.22
N TYR A 380 -6.12 -5.78 2.33
CA TYR A 380 -4.69 -5.87 2.53
C TYR A 380 -4.40 -6.48 3.89
N ARG A 381 -3.82 -7.69 3.88
CA ARG A 381 -3.32 -8.34 5.09
C ARG A 381 -1.87 -7.92 5.33
N ASP A 382 -1.58 -7.45 6.54
CA ASP A 382 -0.23 -7.00 6.88
C ASP A 382 0.80 -8.11 6.64
N SER A 383 1.96 -7.72 6.11
CA SER A 383 3.06 -8.60 5.69
C SER A 383 2.70 -9.66 4.64
N SER A 384 1.62 -9.45 3.88
CA SER A 384 1.32 -10.26 2.69
C SER A 384 2.15 -9.89 1.45
N LYS A 385 2.93 -8.79 1.51
CA LYS A 385 3.89 -8.38 0.48
C LYS A 385 5.27 -8.18 1.09
N LEU A 386 6.31 -8.63 0.38
CA LEU A 386 7.73 -8.51 0.78
C LEU A 386 8.21 -7.06 0.89
N SER A 387 7.70 -6.17 0.05
CA SER A 387 7.98 -4.73 0.10
C SER A 387 6.67 -3.98 0.37
N GLN A 388 6.61 -3.33 1.53
CA GLN A 388 5.46 -2.52 1.92
C GLN A 388 5.82 -1.03 1.82
N PRO A 389 5.04 -0.21 1.08
CA PRO A 389 5.31 1.23 1.00
C PRO A 389 5.10 1.95 2.35
N MET A 390 4.31 1.37 3.26
CA MET A 390 4.05 1.87 4.61
C MET A 390 4.03 0.68 5.58
N SER A 391 4.77 0.76 6.69
CA SER A 391 4.76 -0.23 7.78
C SER A 391 4.34 0.43 9.08
N SER A 392 3.46 -0.22 9.84
CA SER A 392 3.06 0.22 11.18
C SER A 392 3.92 -0.38 12.30
N SER A 393 4.66 -1.46 11.98
CA SER A 393 5.71 -1.99 12.85
C SER A 393 6.99 -1.18 12.65
N LEU A 394 7.75 -1.03 13.74
CA LEU A 394 9.11 -0.48 13.72
C LEU A 394 9.85 -1.09 12.52
N ALA A 395 10.53 -0.26 11.74
CA ALA A 395 11.34 -0.68 10.59
C ALA A 395 12.39 -1.76 10.90
N ALA A 396 12.52 -2.21 12.17
CA ALA A 396 13.23 -3.42 12.56
C ALA A 396 12.88 -4.61 11.65
N ASN A 397 11.62 -4.80 11.26
CA ASN A 397 11.27 -5.87 10.32
C ASN A 397 11.70 -5.56 8.88
N ILE A 398 11.74 -4.29 8.45
CA ILE A 398 12.22 -3.91 7.10
C ILE A 398 13.72 -4.17 6.94
N PHE A 399 14.50 -4.05 8.02
CA PHE A 399 15.91 -4.42 8.02
C PHE A 399 16.14 -5.92 8.27
N ALA A 400 15.22 -6.62 8.93
CA ALA A 400 15.28 -8.08 9.08
C ALA A 400 14.98 -8.82 7.75
N VAL A 401 14.12 -8.30 6.86
CA VAL A 401 13.85 -8.97 5.56
C VAL A 401 14.99 -8.83 4.54
N VAL A 402 16.06 -8.12 4.87
CA VAL A 402 17.24 -8.02 3.98
C VAL A 402 18.32 -9.03 4.36
N ASP A 403 18.24 -9.69 5.52
CA ASP A 403 19.35 -10.52 6.05
C ASP A 403 18.90 -11.70 6.95
N ASP A 404 17.83 -12.42 6.61
CA ASP A 404 17.54 -13.71 7.27
C ASP A 404 17.25 -14.84 6.25
N GLU A 405 18.29 -15.67 6.04
CA GLU A 405 18.21 -16.96 5.36
C GLU A 405 17.92 -18.13 6.32
N GLU A 406 17.67 -17.90 7.61
CA GLU A 406 17.33 -18.97 8.57
C GLU A 406 16.18 -18.60 9.51
N LEU A 407 14.95 -18.64 9.00
CA LEU A 407 13.77 -18.77 9.87
C LEU A 407 13.70 -20.19 10.44
N GLN A 408 14.07 -20.32 11.72
CA GLN A 408 13.68 -21.48 12.53
C GLN A 408 12.14 -21.61 12.50
N PRO A 409 11.58 -22.83 12.36
CA PRO A 409 10.14 -23.00 12.29
C PRO A 409 9.49 -22.63 13.62
N PRO A 410 8.30 -22.00 13.61
CA PRO A 410 7.56 -21.66 14.82
C PRO A 410 7.20 -22.92 15.62
N PRO A 411 7.03 -22.82 16.95
CA PRO A 411 6.65 -23.95 17.79
C PRO A 411 5.33 -24.55 17.30
N LYS A 412 5.36 -25.86 17.01
CA LYS A 412 4.23 -26.65 16.51
C LYS A 412 3.07 -26.61 17.51
N ALA A 413 1.95 -26.00 17.10
CA ALA A 413 0.64 -26.31 17.66
C ALA A 413 0.24 -27.75 17.26
N PRO A 414 -0.56 -28.46 18.08
CA PRO A 414 -0.79 -29.90 17.93
C PRO A 414 -1.47 -30.25 16.60
N VAL A 415 -0.90 -31.30 16.00
CA VAL A 415 -1.16 -31.84 14.66
C VAL A 415 -2.52 -32.54 14.60
N ASN A 416 -3.33 -32.16 13.61
CA ASN A 416 -4.27 -33.05 12.93
C ASN A 416 -3.98 -32.95 11.42
N ASP A 417 -4.13 -34.06 10.73
CA ASP A 417 -3.29 -34.49 9.60
C ASP A 417 -3.43 -33.75 8.24
N THR A 418 -2.27 -33.65 7.58
CA THR A 418 -1.97 -33.64 6.12
C THR A 418 -2.63 -32.62 5.18
N PRO A 419 -1.84 -31.67 4.63
CA PRO A 419 -1.40 -31.76 3.22
C PRO A 419 0.13 -31.60 3.00
N ALA A 420 0.95 -31.65 4.05
CA ALA A 420 2.38 -31.35 3.97
C ALA A 420 3.23 -32.41 3.24
N GLU A 421 2.78 -33.66 3.15
CA GLU A 421 3.57 -34.78 2.61
C GLU A 421 3.76 -34.74 1.08
N ILE A 422 3.00 -33.90 0.36
CA ILE A 422 3.16 -33.73 -1.09
C ILE A 422 4.23 -32.67 -1.42
N ALA A 423 4.48 -31.70 -0.53
CA ALA A 423 5.43 -30.62 -0.77
C ALA A 423 6.88 -31.04 -0.48
N GLU A 424 7.11 -31.88 0.54
CA GLU A 424 8.45 -32.30 0.96
C GLU A 424 9.11 -33.25 -0.07
N ARG A 425 8.31 -34.01 -0.82
CA ARG A 425 8.80 -34.88 -1.92
C ARG A 425 9.33 -34.13 -3.14
N VAL A 426 9.03 -32.84 -3.31
CA VAL A 426 9.42 -32.07 -4.50
C VAL A 426 10.76 -31.35 -4.31
N VAL A 427 11.16 -31.02 -3.08
CA VAL A 427 12.39 -30.27 -2.79
C VAL A 427 13.64 -31.17 -2.79
N VAL A 428 13.52 -32.44 -2.42
CA VAL A 428 14.66 -33.39 -2.34
C VAL A 428 15.21 -33.80 -3.73
N ARG A 429 14.55 -33.42 -4.84
CA ARG A 429 14.96 -33.83 -6.20
C ARG A 429 15.92 -32.87 -6.93
N TYR A 430 16.19 -31.68 -6.41
CA TYR A 430 16.94 -30.64 -7.15
C TYR A 430 18.45 -30.52 -6.83
N LEU A 431 19.03 -31.47 -6.09
CA LEU A 431 20.50 -31.65 -6.06
C LEU A 431 20.98 -32.42 -7.32
N ALA A 432 20.57 -31.96 -8.50
CA ALA A 432 21.08 -32.51 -9.74
C ALA A 432 22.55 -32.07 -9.92
N LYS A 433 23.44 -33.04 -10.18
CA LYS A 433 24.81 -32.74 -10.62
C LYS A 433 24.74 -31.80 -11.82
N ARG A 434 25.56 -30.74 -11.82
CA ARG A 434 25.66 -29.76 -12.92
C ARG A 434 25.72 -30.48 -14.27
N ARG A 435 24.72 -30.26 -15.13
CA ARG A 435 24.72 -30.72 -16.53
C ARG A 435 25.63 -29.80 -17.32
N ARG A 436 26.72 -30.33 -17.88
CA ARG A 436 27.62 -29.53 -18.72
C ARG A 436 26.99 -29.30 -20.09
N LEU A 437 27.13 -28.08 -20.59
CA LEU A 437 26.74 -27.73 -21.96
C LEU A 437 27.76 -28.28 -22.97
N PRO A 438 27.34 -28.58 -24.21
CA PRO A 438 28.25 -28.92 -25.30
C PRO A 438 29.19 -27.75 -25.66
N ASP A 439 30.41 -28.08 -26.09
CA ASP A 439 31.41 -27.10 -26.54
C ASP A 439 30.91 -26.30 -27.75
N ARG A 440 30.14 -26.94 -28.64
CA ARG A 440 29.40 -26.31 -29.74
C ARG A 440 27.92 -26.48 -29.51
N ARG A 441 27.20 -25.37 -29.34
CA ARG A 441 25.77 -25.35 -28.98
C ARG A 441 24.96 -24.46 -29.91
N ARG A 442 23.67 -24.76 -30.00
CA ARG A 442 22.66 -23.95 -30.69
C ARG A 442 22.11 -22.89 -29.73
N GLY A 443 21.37 -21.95 -30.30
CA GLY A 443 20.73 -20.85 -29.58
C GLY A 443 20.44 -19.71 -30.55
N TYR A 444 19.78 -18.67 -30.05
CA TYR A 444 19.47 -17.48 -30.84
C TYR A 444 20.04 -16.22 -30.21
N THR A 445 20.05 -15.15 -30.99
CA THR A 445 20.33 -13.79 -30.51
C THR A 445 19.14 -12.90 -30.82
N GLN A 446 18.47 -12.41 -29.79
CA GLN A 446 17.38 -11.45 -29.91
C GLN A 446 17.90 -10.07 -29.53
N LYS A 447 17.81 -9.12 -30.47
CA LYS A 447 18.07 -7.71 -30.23
C LYS A 447 16.75 -6.99 -29.98
N ALA A 448 16.66 -6.25 -28.88
CA ALA A 448 15.53 -5.39 -28.60
C ALA A 448 15.98 -4.01 -28.13
N VAL A 449 15.06 -3.04 -28.20
CA VAL A 449 15.22 -1.71 -27.61
C VAL A 449 14.09 -1.52 -26.61
N VAL A 450 14.42 -1.45 -25.33
CA VAL A 450 13.48 -1.22 -24.22
C VAL A 450 13.64 0.23 -23.77
N ALA A 451 12.62 1.07 -23.98
CA ALA A 451 12.62 2.48 -23.57
C ALA A 451 13.87 3.27 -24.05
N GLY A 452 14.37 2.97 -25.25
CA GLY A 452 15.58 3.59 -25.82
C GLY A 452 16.89 2.85 -25.50
N HIS A 453 16.88 1.85 -24.61
CA HIS A 453 18.06 1.08 -24.22
C HIS A 453 18.17 -0.20 -25.04
N LYS A 454 19.33 -0.43 -25.67
CA LYS A 454 19.58 -1.62 -26.50
C LYS A 454 19.92 -2.81 -25.61
N VAL A 455 19.16 -3.90 -25.76
CA VAL A 455 19.35 -5.18 -25.08
C VAL A 455 19.59 -6.27 -26.11
N PHE A 456 20.61 -7.10 -25.89
CA PHE A 456 20.87 -8.30 -26.68
C PHE A 456 20.78 -9.51 -25.76
N LEU A 457 19.75 -10.32 -25.95
CA LEU A 457 19.60 -11.62 -25.29
C LEU A 457 20.19 -12.70 -26.19
N ARG A 458 21.16 -13.47 -25.69
CA ARG A 458 21.67 -14.66 -26.37
C ARG A 458 21.41 -15.89 -25.55
N THR A 459 21.05 -16.99 -26.20
CA THR A 459 20.78 -18.27 -25.54
C THR A 459 21.79 -19.33 -25.93
N GLY A 460 22.01 -20.29 -25.04
CA GLY A 460 22.76 -21.51 -25.30
C GLY A 460 21.93 -22.72 -24.91
N GLU A 461 21.80 -23.66 -25.84
CA GLU A 461 20.90 -24.81 -25.73
C GLU A 461 21.68 -26.12 -25.55
N TYR A 462 21.03 -27.07 -24.88
CA TYR A 462 21.42 -28.47 -24.89
C TYR A 462 21.03 -29.14 -26.22
N VAL A 463 21.49 -30.38 -26.43
CA VAL A 463 21.20 -31.16 -27.65
C VAL A 463 19.69 -31.44 -27.82
N ASP A 464 18.94 -31.46 -26.71
CA ASP A 464 17.49 -31.64 -26.66
C ASP A 464 16.70 -30.32 -26.86
N SER A 465 17.38 -29.23 -27.26
CA SER A 465 16.83 -27.87 -27.41
C SER A 465 16.35 -27.22 -26.11
N ALA A 466 16.62 -27.83 -24.94
CA ALA A 466 16.37 -27.17 -23.67
C ALA A 466 17.37 -26.02 -23.44
N LEU A 467 16.88 -24.92 -22.87
CA LEU A 467 17.72 -23.77 -22.52
C LEU A 467 18.69 -24.13 -21.38
N GLY A 468 20.00 -23.89 -21.60
CA GLY A 468 21.04 -24.14 -20.59
C GLY A 468 21.80 -22.91 -20.12
N GLU A 469 21.83 -21.84 -20.91
CA GLU A 469 22.44 -20.57 -20.50
C GLU A 469 21.86 -19.37 -21.25
N ILE A 470 22.00 -18.20 -20.64
CA ILE A 470 21.64 -16.90 -21.22
C ILE A 470 22.78 -15.89 -21.05
N PHE A 471 22.89 -14.97 -22.01
CA PHE A 471 23.76 -13.81 -21.94
C PHE A 471 22.95 -12.56 -22.23
N VAL A 472 23.26 -11.47 -21.52
CA VAL A 472 22.60 -10.18 -21.67
C VAL A 472 23.64 -9.10 -21.88
N ASP A 473 23.67 -8.52 -23.08
CA ASP A 473 24.51 -7.35 -23.38
C ASP A 473 23.67 -6.09 -23.50
N MET A 474 24.16 -5.00 -22.90
CA MET A 474 23.53 -3.68 -22.97
C MET A 474 24.56 -2.59 -23.28
N HIS A 475 24.20 -1.69 -24.20
CA HIS A 475 25.04 -0.56 -24.63
C HIS A 475 24.47 0.76 -24.12
N LYS A 476 25.38 1.68 -23.74
CA LYS A 476 25.12 3.02 -23.19
C LYS A 476 24.63 3.08 -21.73
N GLU A 477 24.64 1.95 -21.01
CA GLU A 477 24.42 1.94 -19.56
C GLU A 477 25.70 2.15 -18.75
N GLY A 478 25.54 2.66 -17.53
CA GLY A 478 26.62 2.75 -16.55
C GLY A 478 27.27 1.38 -16.27
N ALA A 479 28.57 1.38 -16.00
CA ALA A 479 29.35 0.15 -15.81
C ALA A 479 28.77 -0.77 -14.72
N ALA A 480 28.25 -0.20 -13.64
CA ALA A 480 27.62 -0.97 -12.55
C ALA A 480 26.40 -1.78 -13.01
N PHE A 481 25.52 -1.18 -13.82
CA PHE A 481 24.31 -1.85 -14.29
C PHE A 481 24.63 -2.99 -15.27
N ARG A 482 25.61 -2.76 -16.16
CA ARG A 482 26.09 -3.80 -17.08
C ARG A 482 26.69 -4.98 -16.33
N SER A 483 27.53 -4.72 -15.32
CA SER A 483 28.12 -5.78 -14.49
C SER A 483 27.05 -6.56 -13.73
N LEU A 484 26.03 -5.88 -13.19
CA LEU A 484 24.93 -6.54 -12.49
C LEU A 484 24.12 -7.45 -13.43
N MET A 485 23.79 -6.98 -14.63
CA MET A 485 23.06 -7.78 -15.61
C MET A 485 23.85 -9.00 -16.09
N ASN A 486 25.18 -8.86 -16.22
CA ASN A 486 26.05 -9.99 -16.54
C ASN A 486 26.09 -11.02 -15.40
N SER A 487 26.30 -10.56 -14.16
CA SER A 487 26.24 -11.43 -12.97
C SER A 487 24.90 -12.14 -12.83
N PHE A 488 23.80 -11.43 -13.14
CA PHE A 488 22.45 -12.00 -13.15
C PHE A 488 22.32 -13.10 -14.21
N ALA A 489 22.73 -12.86 -15.45
CA ALA A 489 22.68 -13.85 -16.52
C ALA A 489 23.52 -15.11 -16.20
N ILE A 490 24.68 -14.92 -15.56
CA ILE A 490 25.52 -16.03 -15.06
C ILE A 490 24.78 -16.85 -14.00
N ALA A 491 24.14 -16.19 -13.02
CA ALA A 491 23.40 -16.89 -11.96
C ALA A 491 22.23 -17.73 -12.52
N ILE A 492 21.46 -17.18 -13.47
CA ILE A 492 20.38 -17.91 -14.14
C ILE A 492 20.93 -19.11 -14.91
N SER A 493 22.04 -18.93 -15.63
CA SER A 493 22.70 -20.01 -16.38
C SER A 493 23.18 -21.13 -15.47
N ILE A 494 23.75 -20.80 -14.30
CA ILE A 494 24.14 -21.79 -13.29
C ILE A 494 22.90 -22.55 -12.79
N GLY A 495 21.83 -21.83 -12.45
CA GLY A 495 20.58 -22.45 -12.00
C GLY A 495 20.01 -23.44 -13.01
N LEU A 496 19.93 -23.06 -14.29
CA LEU A 496 19.50 -23.94 -15.38
C LEU A 496 20.40 -25.18 -15.51
N GLN A 497 21.73 -25.01 -15.40
CA GLN A 497 22.70 -26.12 -15.45
C GLN A 497 22.61 -27.05 -14.23
N HIS A 498 22.13 -26.57 -13.09
CA HIS A 498 21.87 -27.35 -11.88
C HIS A 498 20.44 -27.90 -11.82
N GLY A 499 19.69 -27.81 -12.92
CA GLY A 499 18.38 -28.46 -13.07
C GLY A 499 17.21 -27.65 -12.55
N VAL A 500 17.39 -26.36 -12.24
CA VAL A 500 16.24 -25.48 -11.95
C VAL A 500 15.42 -25.30 -13.23
N PRO A 501 14.11 -25.62 -13.24
CA PRO A 501 13.29 -25.48 -14.44
C PRO A 501 13.14 -24.01 -14.85
N LEU A 502 13.20 -23.73 -16.15
CA LEU A 502 13.00 -22.37 -16.68
C LEU A 502 11.68 -21.75 -16.20
N GLU A 503 10.62 -22.55 -16.10
CA GLU A 503 9.30 -22.11 -15.60
C GLU A 503 9.37 -21.46 -14.22
N LYS A 504 10.26 -21.93 -13.32
CA LYS A 504 10.44 -21.31 -12.00
C LYS A 504 10.99 -19.90 -12.10
N PHE A 505 11.96 -19.68 -12.99
CA PHE A 505 12.50 -18.34 -13.23
C PHE A 505 11.47 -17.44 -13.92
N VAL A 506 10.73 -17.95 -14.91
CA VAL A 506 9.66 -17.21 -15.57
C VAL A 506 8.62 -16.74 -14.56
N ASN A 507 8.10 -17.63 -13.72
CA ASN A 507 7.09 -17.29 -12.72
C ASN A 507 7.60 -16.30 -11.67
N GLN A 508 8.91 -16.29 -11.39
CA GLN A 508 9.52 -15.38 -10.43
C GLN A 508 9.78 -13.98 -11.00
N PHE A 509 10.19 -13.89 -12.27
CA PHE A 509 10.75 -12.67 -12.84
C PHE A 509 9.86 -11.91 -13.83
N VAL A 510 8.82 -12.55 -14.38
CA VAL A 510 7.82 -11.84 -15.19
C VAL A 510 7.05 -10.85 -14.30
N PHE A 511 6.70 -9.70 -14.87
CA PHE A 511 6.10 -8.53 -14.20
C PHE A 511 6.97 -7.83 -13.16
N SER A 512 8.27 -8.18 -13.06
CA SER A 512 9.23 -7.41 -12.27
C SER A 512 9.32 -5.96 -12.81
N ARG A 513 9.34 -4.98 -11.89
CA ARG A 513 9.22 -3.55 -12.23
C ARG A 513 10.43 -2.74 -11.78
N PHE A 514 11.16 -2.17 -12.74
CA PHE A 514 12.22 -1.19 -12.53
C PHE A 514 12.67 -0.61 -13.89
N GLU A 515 13.36 0.52 -13.91
CA GLU A 515 13.88 1.12 -15.14
C GLU A 515 15.16 0.41 -15.62
N PRO A 516 15.36 0.22 -16.94
CA PRO A 516 14.50 0.67 -18.04
C PRO A 516 13.21 -0.15 -18.22
N ASN A 517 12.08 0.52 -18.42
CA ASN A 517 10.77 -0.09 -18.70
C ASN A 517 9.99 0.74 -19.73
N GLY A 518 9.07 0.10 -20.46
CA GLY A 518 8.23 0.76 -21.46
C GLY A 518 8.17 0.01 -22.78
N MET A 519 8.13 0.77 -23.87
CA MET A 519 7.95 0.22 -25.22
C MET A 519 9.16 -0.59 -25.67
N VAL A 520 8.88 -1.75 -26.27
CA VAL A 520 9.86 -2.69 -26.80
C VAL A 520 9.84 -2.61 -28.33
N GLN A 521 10.99 -2.36 -28.93
CA GLN A 521 11.19 -2.40 -30.38
C GLN A 521 12.14 -3.53 -30.77
N GLY A 522 11.97 -4.09 -31.97
CA GLY A 522 12.81 -5.17 -32.48
C GLY A 522 12.42 -6.58 -32.00
N ASN A 523 11.33 -6.70 -31.25
CA ASN A 523 10.70 -7.98 -30.91
C ASN A 523 9.29 -8.03 -31.50
N ASP A 524 8.94 -9.14 -32.15
CA ASP A 524 7.70 -9.23 -32.92
C ASP A 524 6.48 -9.48 -32.02
N ARG A 525 6.69 -10.10 -30.84
CA ARG A 525 5.62 -10.62 -29.98
C ARG A 525 5.41 -9.80 -28.70
N ILE A 526 6.47 -9.16 -28.18
CA ILE A 526 6.43 -8.34 -26.96
C ILE A 526 6.60 -6.87 -27.35
N LYS A 527 5.57 -6.05 -27.13
CA LYS A 527 5.57 -4.62 -27.48
C LYS A 527 5.76 -3.68 -26.29
N MET A 528 5.52 -4.16 -25.08
CA MET A 528 5.68 -3.43 -23.82
C MET A 528 6.24 -4.37 -22.74
N CYS A 529 7.10 -3.85 -21.87
CA CYS A 529 7.58 -4.56 -20.68
C CYS A 529 7.69 -3.64 -19.47
N THR A 530 7.66 -4.23 -18.27
CA THR A 530 7.78 -3.49 -17.00
C THR A 530 9.20 -3.40 -16.46
N SER A 531 10.15 -4.10 -17.08
CA SER A 531 11.60 -3.99 -16.88
C SER A 531 12.34 -4.76 -17.99
N VAL A 532 13.66 -4.63 -18.04
CA VAL A 532 14.51 -5.48 -18.91
C VAL A 532 14.46 -6.95 -18.49
N ILE A 533 14.38 -7.25 -17.19
CA ILE A 533 14.27 -8.63 -16.70
C ILE A 533 12.91 -9.23 -17.08
N ASP A 534 11.81 -8.47 -16.91
CA ASP A 534 10.48 -8.87 -17.36
C ASP A 534 10.48 -9.19 -18.87
N TYR A 535 11.11 -8.33 -19.68
CA TYR A 535 11.26 -8.58 -21.12
C TYR A 535 11.98 -9.91 -21.40
N ILE A 536 13.14 -10.14 -20.78
CA ILE A 536 13.94 -11.37 -20.98
C ILE A 536 13.12 -12.61 -20.65
N PHE A 537 12.45 -12.65 -19.50
CA PHE A 537 11.73 -13.86 -19.10
C PHE A 537 10.42 -14.08 -19.85
N ARG A 538 9.76 -13.03 -20.34
CA ARG A 538 8.67 -13.20 -21.30
C ARG A 538 9.17 -13.79 -22.61
N GLU A 539 10.30 -13.30 -23.12
CA GLU A 539 10.87 -13.79 -24.37
C GLU A 539 11.27 -15.26 -24.27
N LEU A 540 11.91 -15.64 -23.16
CA LEU A 540 12.26 -17.03 -22.89
C LEU A 540 11.02 -17.91 -22.68
N ALA A 541 9.98 -17.40 -22.01
CA ALA A 541 8.74 -18.14 -21.79
C ALA A 541 7.98 -18.41 -23.10
N ILE A 542 7.92 -17.41 -23.98
CA ILE A 542 7.30 -17.57 -25.31
C ILE A 542 8.14 -18.56 -26.13
N SER A 543 9.47 -18.37 -26.19
CA SER A 543 10.35 -19.16 -27.05
C SER A 543 10.51 -20.62 -26.61
N TYR A 544 10.57 -20.90 -25.32
CA TYR A 544 10.90 -22.23 -24.79
C TYR A 544 9.76 -22.94 -24.06
N LEU A 545 8.74 -22.22 -23.59
CA LEU A 545 7.62 -22.80 -22.84
C LEU A 545 6.27 -22.69 -23.54
N GLY A 546 6.19 -22.05 -24.73
CA GLY A 546 4.93 -21.84 -25.45
C GLY A 546 3.93 -20.98 -24.68
N ARG A 547 4.39 -20.08 -23.82
CA ARG A 547 3.56 -19.17 -23.01
C ARG A 547 3.06 -17.98 -23.83
N ASP A 548 2.21 -18.26 -24.82
CA ASP A 548 1.65 -17.25 -25.72
C ASP A 548 0.76 -16.23 -25.00
N ASP A 549 0.25 -16.56 -23.82
CA ASP A 549 -0.47 -15.64 -22.92
C ASP A 549 0.37 -14.44 -22.47
N LEU A 550 1.70 -14.53 -22.58
CA LEU A 550 2.63 -13.44 -22.25
C LEU A 550 2.96 -12.55 -23.46
N ALA A 551 2.52 -12.92 -24.67
CA ALA A 551 2.69 -12.15 -25.89
C ALA A 551 1.61 -11.05 -26.02
N HIS A 552 1.98 -9.93 -26.63
CA HIS A 552 1.03 -8.87 -27.00
C HIS A 552 0.49 -9.04 -28.43
N VAL A 553 1.23 -9.74 -29.28
CA VAL A 553 0.90 -10.05 -30.67
C VAL A 553 0.93 -11.57 -30.83
N SER A 554 -0.15 -12.15 -31.36
CA SER A 554 -0.28 -13.59 -31.56
C SER A 554 0.46 -14.03 -32.83
N GLU A 555 0.74 -15.33 -32.99
CA GLU A 555 1.34 -15.84 -34.24
C GLU A 555 0.41 -15.66 -35.44
N ASP A 556 -0.91 -15.65 -35.21
CA ASP A 556 -1.92 -15.43 -36.25
C ASP A 556 -1.85 -14.01 -36.82
N ASP A 557 -1.50 -13.02 -35.98
CA ASP A 557 -1.34 -11.63 -36.40
C ASP A 557 -0.09 -11.41 -37.28
N LEU A 558 0.85 -12.36 -37.31
CA LEU A 558 2.11 -12.27 -38.04
C LEU A 558 2.06 -12.94 -39.43
N ARG A 559 0.94 -13.60 -39.79
CA ARG A 559 0.81 -14.27 -41.09
C ARG A 559 0.59 -13.27 -42.21
N HIS A 560 1.21 -13.50 -43.36
CA HIS A 560 1.08 -12.63 -44.55
C HIS A 560 -0.34 -12.55 -45.12
N ASP A 561 -1.20 -13.52 -44.80
CA ASP A 561 -2.60 -13.64 -45.20
C ASP A 561 -3.59 -13.23 -44.09
N ALA A 562 -3.10 -12.67 -42.98
CA ALA A 562 -3.93 -12.18 -41.90
C ALA A 562 -4.79 -11.00 -42.39
N LEU A 563 -6.02 -11.30 -42.82
CA LEU A 563 -7.06 -10.30 -43.06
C LEU A 563 -7.40 -9.65 -41.72
N HIS A 564 -6.99 -8.39 -41.54
CA HIS A 564 -7.53 -7.54 -40.50
C HIS A 564 -9.03 -7.35 -40.77
N ASN A 565 -9.86 -8.22 -40.19
CA ASN A 565 -11.30 -8.02 -40.17
C ASN A 565 -11.62 -6.84 -39.24
N ALA A 566 -11.53 -5.65 -39.80
CA ALA A 566 -12.29 -4.50 -39.34
C ALA A 566 -13.76 -4.73 -39.74
N THR A 567 -14.50 -5.47 -38.91
CA THR A 567 -15.97 -5.43 -38.96
C THR A 567 -16.45 -4.63 -37.76
N ALA A 568 -16.93 -3.45 -38.07
CA ALA A 568 -17.87 -2.71 -37.25
C ALA A 568 -19.10 -3.58 -36.96
N ASP A 569 -19.43 -3.72 -35.68
CA ASP A 569 -20.78 -3.65 -35.11
C ASP A 569 -20.69 -3.30 -33.62
#